data_AF-A0A0M9A963-F1
#
_entry.id   AF-A0A0M9A963-F1
#
_cell.length_a   1.000
_cell.length_b   1.000
_cell.length_c   1.000
_cell.angle_alpha   90.00
_cell.angle_beta   90.00
_cell.angle_gamma   90.00
#
_symmetry.space_group_name_H-M   'P 1'
#
loop_
_entity.id
_entity.type
_entity.pdbx_description
1 polymer ?
#
loop_
_entity_poly.entity_id
_entity_poly.type
_entity_poly.pdbx_seq_one_letter_code
_entity_poly.pdbx_strand_id
1 'polypeptide(L)'
;MCDLEFVSSQSKRQYGRFYSPRYPSSYPKNIRCSYLFRARIRLFFEEISLQKGDLSCLNRADLIRIHDGTDSGAPTIAVLCNQGTEVEVLSTGSDLYVEFVANSEWPGQGFKAMFQFQPLDDAPHPEPDKVVPGAVTGNPKYSVIGPAVSATSKYITLCRRFIIPFNQ
;
A
#
# COMPACT_ATOMS: atom_id res chain seq x y z
N MET A 1 -16.41 -4.42 -19.61
CA MET A 1 -16.49 -4.53 -18.15
C MET A 1 -15.07 -4.68 -17.63
N CYS A 2 -14.70 -3.96 -16.57
CA CYS A 2 -13.33 -3.93 -16.03
C CYS A 2 -13.29 -4.24 -14.52
N ASP A 3 -14.38 -4.81 -14.02
CA ASP A 3 -14.54 -5.18 -12.62
C ASP A 3 -13.87 -6.53 -12.37
N LEU A 4 -13.03 -6.60 -11.34
CA LEU A 4 -12.27 -7.79 -10.98
C LEU A 4 -12.41 -8.08 -9.49
N GLU A 5 -12.48 -9.37 -9.14
CA GLU A 5 -12.48 -9.84 -7.76
C GLU A 5 -11.31 -10.82 -7.55
N PHE A 6 -10.59 -10.63 -6.44
CA PHE A 6 -9.43 -11.42 -6.06
C PHE A 6 -9.70 -12.07 -4.69
N VAL A 7 -9.91 -13.38 -4.70
CA VAL A 7 -10.24 -14.13 -3.48
C VAL A 7 -9.05 -14.99 -3.06
N SER A 8 -8.51 -14.72 -1.86
CA SER A 8 -7.31 -15.42 -1.35
C SER A 8 -7.49 -16.94 -1.27
N SER A 9 -8.66 -17.40 -0.83
CA SER A 9 -9.00 -18.83 -0.71
C SER A 9 -9.15 -19.55 -2.06
N GLN A 10 -9.42 -18.80 -3.14
CA GLN A 10 -9.58 -19.35 -4.49
C GLN A 10 -8.31 -19.24 -5.32
N SER A 11 -7.25 -18.60 -4.80
CA SER A 11 -6.00 -18.37 -5.52
C SER A 11 -4.88 -19.28 -5.01
N LYS A 12 -4.19 -19.95 -5.96
CA LYS A 12 -2.92 -20.64 -5.66
C LYS A 12 -1.76 -19.67 -5.42
N ARG A 13 -1.88 -18.43 -5.90
CA ARG A 13 -0.86 -17.38 -5.75
C ARG A 13 -1.33 -16.34 -4.73
N GLN A 14 -0.51 -16.11 -3.72
CA GLN A 14 -0.79 -15.11 -2.67
C GLN A 14 -0.37 -13.69 -3.05
N TYR A 15 0.13 -13.50 -4.27
CA TYR A 15 0.53 -12.21 -4.80
C TYR A 15 0.28 -12.18 -6.31
N GLY A 16 0.19 -10.97 -6.87
CA GLY A 16 -0.05 -10.79 -8.28
C GLY A 16 0.07 -9.34 -8.71
N ARG A 17 -0.35 -9.06 -9.94
CA ARG A 17 -0.43 -7.72 -10.51
C ARG A 17 -1.82 -7.48 -11.08
N PHE A 18 -2.24 -6.24 -11.00
CA PHE A 18 -3.45 -5.75 -11.66
C PHE A 18 -3.15 -4.38 -12.29
N TYR A 19 -3.97 -4.02 -13.27
CA TYR A 19 -3.70 -2.89 -14.15
C TYR A 19 -4.99 -2.16 -14.46
N SER A 20 -4.87 -0.88 -14.79
CA SER A 20 -5.95 -0.16 -15.47
C SER A 20 -6.26 -0.81 -16.83
N PRO A 21 -7.48 -0.69 -17.35
CA PRO A 21 -7.83 -1.22 -18.66
C PRO A 21 -6.88 -0.71 -19.76
N ARG A 22 -6.45 -1.62 -20.64
CA ARG A 22 -5.54 -1.37 -21.79
C ARG A 22 -4.09 -1.02 -21.46
N TYR A 23 -3.69 -0.94 -20.19
CA TYR A 23 -2.29 -0.71 -19.82
C TYR A 23 -1.36 -1.69 -20.57
N PRO A 24 -0.23 -1.24 -21.15
CA PRO A 24 0.40 0.08 -21.01
C PRO A 24 -0.09 1.13 -22.04
N SER A 25 -1.19 0.88 -22.76
CA SER A 25 -1.86 1.90 -23.57
C SER A 25 -2.84 2.71 -22.71
N SER A 26 -3.26 3.87 -23.22
CA SER A 26 -4.19 4.74 -22.51
C SER A 26 -5.52 4.06 -22.18
N TYR A 27 -6.00 4.28 -20.96
CA TYR A 27 -7.29 3.79 -20.50
C TYR A 27 -8.45 4.49 -21.25
N PRO A 28 -9.61 3.83 -21.42
CA PRO A 28 -10.81 4.45 -21.95
C PRO A 28 -11.33 5.61 -21.07
N LYS A 29 -12.00 6.58 -21.68
CA LYS A 29 -12.74 7.65 -20.96
C LYS A 29 -14.09 7.15 -20.47
N ASN A 30 -14.66 7.88 -19.51
CA ASN A 30 -16.00 7.68 -18.94
C ASN A 30 -16.20 6.27 -18.39
N ILE A 31 -15.19 5.78 -17.66
CA ILE A 31 -15.22 4.47 -17.03
C ILE A 31 -15.15 4.58 -15.52
N ARG A 32 -15.74 3.57 -14.88
CA ARG A 32 -15.56 3.26 -13.47
C ARG A 32 -15.26 1.77 -13.39
N CYS A 33 -14.07 1.43 -12.92
CA CYS A 33 -13.63 0.05 -12.73
C CYS A 33 -13.48 -0.24 -11.25
N SER A 34 -13.81 -1.47 -10.85
CA SER A 34 -13.64 -1.95 -9.50
C SER A 34 -12.64 -3.11 -9.40
N TYR A 35 -11.86 -3.13 -8.32
CA TYR A 35 -10.99 -4.25 -7.99
C TYR A 35 -11.21 -4.58 -6.51
N LEU A 36 -11.89 -5.69 -6.24
CA LEU A 36 -12.23 -6.14 -4.90
C LEU A 36 -11.28 -7.24 -4.45
N PHE A 37 -10.66 -7.07 -3.30
CA PHE A 37 -9.78 -8.06 -2.68
C PHE A 37 -10.45 -8.63 -1.42
N ARG A 38 -10.59 -9.96 -1.35
CA ARG A 38 -11.16 -10.69 -0.21
C ARG A 38 -10.05 -11.30 0.67
N ALA A 39 -9.23 -10.43 1.23
CA ALA A 39 -8.28 -10.71 2.31
C ALA A 39 -7.66 -9.40 2.78
N ARG A 40 -6.99 -9.45 3.94
CA ARG A 40 -6.02 -8.41 4.28
C ARG A 40 -4.90 -8.40 3.24
N ILE A 41 -4.52 -7.22 2.77
CA ILE A 41 -3.66 -7.10 1.59
C ILE A 41 -2.74 -5.89 1.66
N ARG A 42 -1.55 -6.04 1.08
CA ARG A 42 -0.63 -4.95 0.76
C ARG A 42 -0.71 -4.68 -0.75
N LEU A 43 -1.00 -3.44 -1.11
CA LEU A 43 -0.93 -2.95 -2.49
C LEU A 43 0.33 -2.11 -2.67
N PHE A 44 0.96 -2.25 -3.83
CA PHE A 44 2.11 -1.44 -4.23
C PHE A 44 1.91 -0.96 -5.67
N PHE A 45 1.68 0.35 -5.84
CA PHE A 45 1.54 0.97 -7.15
C PHE A 45 2.93 1.28 -7.72
N GLU A 46 3.36 0.43 -8.66
CA GLU A 46 4.64 0.57 -9.36
C GLU A 46 4.62 1.85 -10.24
N GLU A 47 3.52 2.07 -10.95
CA GLU A 47 3.37 3.19 -11.89
C GLU A 47 1.96 3.79 -11.83
N ILE A 48 1.88 5.12 -11.83
CA ILE A 48 0.63 5.87 -11.92
C ILE A 48 0.81 7.04 -12.90
N SER A 49 0.07 7.00 -14.00
CA SER A 49 -0.02 8.07 -14.99
C SER A 49 -1.49 8.23 -15.40
N LEU A 50 -2.23 9.02 -14.64
CA LEU A 50 -3.63 9.32 -14.91
C LEU A 50 -3.74 10.55 -15.83
N GLN A 51 -4.75 11.39 -15.67
CA GLN A 51 -5.02 12.50 -16.59
C GLN A 51 -3.77 13.36 -16.85
N LYS A 52 -3.52 13.73 -18.10
CA LYS A 52 -2.39 14.59 -18.45
C LYS A 52 -2.59 16.00 -17.86
N GLY A 53 -1.50 16.64 -17.41
CA GLY A 53 -1.51 17.98 -16.83
C GLY A 53 -0.90 18.00 -15.43
N ASP A 54 -1.38 18.88 -14.55
CA ASP A 54 -0.76 19.05 -13.23
C ASP A 54 -0.83 17.80 -12.32
N LEU A 55 0.02 17.81 -11.31
CA LEU A 55 0.27 16.66 -10.42
C LEU A 55 -0.61 16.66 -9.17
N SER A 56 -1.28 17.78 -8.84
CA SER A 56 -2.13 17.88 -7.64
C SER A 56 -3.47 17.15 -7.83
N CYS A 57 -3.94 16.45 -6.78
CA CYS A 57 -5.19 15.68 -6.79
C CYS A 57 -6.47 16.46 -6.49
N LEU A 58 -6.37 17.72 -6.06
CA LEU A 58 -7.53 18.48 -5.56
C LEU A 58 -8.67 18.67 -6.58
N ASN A 59 -8.36 18.67 -7.88
CA ASN A 59 -9.33 18.92 -8.95
C ASN A 59 -9.14 17.96 -10.14
N ARG A 60 -8.90 16.67 -9.91
CA ARG A 60 -8.75 15.68 -11.00
C ARG A 60 -10.04 14.93 -11.27
N ALA A 61 -10.32 14.73 -12.55
CA ALA A 61 -11.43 13.92 -13.04
C ALA A 61 -11.07 12.42 -12.98
N ASP A 62 -9.79 12.09 -13.10
CA ASP A 62 -9.28 10.72 -13.05
C ASP A 62 -8.61 10.45 -11.69
N LEU A 63 -9.13 9.46 -10.98
CA LEU A 63 -8.76 9.16 -9.59
C LEU A 63 -8.80 7.65 -9.32
N ILE A 64 -7.89 7.19 -8.47
CA ILE A 64 -7.95 5.88 -7.83
C ILE A 64 -8.32 6.11 -6.37
N ARG A 65 -9.45 5.56 -5.92
CA ARG A 65 -9.85 5.57 -4.52
C ARG A 65 -9.68 4.18 -3.93
N ILE A 66 -9.14 4.11 -2.73
CA ILE A 66 -8.90 2.84 -2.04
C ILE A 66 -9.70 2.88 -0.75
N HIS A 67 -10.61 1.93 -0.61
CA HIS A 67 -11.58 1.82 0.47
C HIS A 67 -11.31 0.56 1.29
N ASP A 68 -11.35 0.69 2.61
CA ASP A 68 -11.14 -0.41 3.55
C ASP A 68 -12.47 -1.13 3.82
N GLY A 69 -12.88 -1.94 2.85
CA GLY A 69 -14.14 -2.66 2.85
C GLY A 69 -14.48 -3.22 1.48
N THR A 70 -15.77 -3.52 1.28
CA THR A 70 -16.26 -4.27 0.12
C THR A 70 -16.71 -3.42 -1.06
N ASP A 71 -16.91 -2.12 -0.86
CA ASP A 71 -17.45 -1.19 -1.85
C ASP A 71 -17.03 0.27 -1.58
N SER A 72 -17.51 1.19 -2.42
CA SER A 72 -17.21 2.63 -2.34
C SER A 72 -17.82 3.36 -1.13
N GLY A 73 -18.73 2.72 -0.39
CA GLY A 73 -19.31 3.26 0.84
C GLY A 73 -18.42 3.08 2.07
N ALA A 74 -17.42 2.20 1.98
CA ALA A 74 -16.46 1.96 3.05
C ALA A 74 -15.44 3.12 3.21
N PRO A 75 -14.79 3.25 4.38
CA PRO A 75 -13.83 4.32 4.64
C PRO A 75 -12.71 4.39 3.60
N THR A 76 -12.53 5.55 2.98
CA THR A 76 -11.44 5.80 2.04
C THR A 76 -10.12 5.98 2.81
N ILE A 77 -9.16 5.09 2.59
CA ILE A 77 -7.84 5.12 3.23
C ILE A 77 -6.77 5.77 2.35
N ALA A 78 -6.99 5.85 1.04
CA ALA A 78 -6.11 6.56 0.12
C ALA A 78 -6.87 7.07 -1.12
N VAL A 79 -6.43 8.21 -1.63
CA VAL A 79 -6.85 8.77 -2.93
C VAL A 79 -5.60 9.09 -3.72
N LEU A 80 -5.41 8.37 -4.82
CA LEU A 80 -4.25 8.50 -5.68
C LEU A 80 -4.64 9.12 -7.01
N CYS A 81 -3.78 10.00 -7.47
CA CYS A 81 -3.74 10.57 -8.82
C CYS A 81 -2.30 10.99 -9.04
N ASN A 82 -1.74 10.87 -10.25
CA ASN A 82 -0.43 11.42 -10.71
C ASN A 82 0.72 11.61 -9.67
N GLN A 83 0.67 10.93 -8.53
CA GLN A 83 1.61 10.98 -7.44
C GLN A 83 2.78 10.14 -7.91
N GLY A 84 3.98 10.48 -7.45
CA GLY A 84 5.19 9.77 -7.79
C GLY A 84 5.00 8.25 -7.68
N THR A 85 5.76 7.52 -8.50
CA THR A 85 5.83 6.06 -8.47
C THR A 85 6.10 5.55 -7.05
N GLU A 86 5.74 4.29 -6.76
CA GLU A 86 6.04 3.59 -5.50
C GLU A 86 5.13 3.95 -4.31
N VAL A 87 3.82 4.04 -4.53
CA VAL A 87 2.84 4.21 -3.45
C VAL A 87 2.44 2.86 -2.86
N GLU A 88 2.58 2.73 -1.55
CA GLU A 88 2.15 1.56 -0.79
C GLU A 88 0.88 1.84 0.02
N VAL A 89 -0.05 0.88 0.00
CA VAL A 89 -1.26 0.91 0.82
C VAL A 89 -1.48 -0.44 1.47
N LEU A 90 -1.71 -0.45 2.79
CA LEU A 90 -2.03 -1.64 3.57
C LEU A 90 -3.49 -1.56 4.01
N SER A 91 -4.27 -2.62 3.77
CA SER A 91 -5.64 -2.70 4.31
C SER A 91 -5.60 -2.92 5.82
N THR A 92 -6.59 -2.39 6.54
CA THR A 92 -6.76 -2.68 7.98
C THR A 92 -7.71 -3.86 8.19
N GLY A 93 -8.63 -4.12 7.27
CA GLY A 93 -9.60 -5.21 7.33
C GLY A 93 -9.30 -6.41 6.42
N SER A 94 -10.29 -7.30 6.35
CA SER A 94 -10.32 -8.51 5.50
C SER A 94 -10.73 -8.26 4.06
N ASP A 95 -11.09 -7.03 3.72
CA ASP A 95 -11.59 -6.65 2.40
C ASP A 95 -11.00 -5.30 2.02
N LEU A 96 -10.62 -5.16 0.75
CA LEU A 96 -10.15 -3.90 0.20
C LEU A 96 -10.77 -3.67 -1.16
N TYR A 97 -11.36 -2.50 -1.37
CA TYR A 97 -12.02 -2.12 -2.61
C TYR A 97 -11.29 -0.96 -3.27
N VAL A 98 -10.82 -1.17 -4.50
CA VAL A 98 -10.18 -0.12 -5.30
C VAL A 98 -11.15 0.31 -6.39
N GLU A 99 -11.48 1.61 -6.41
CA GLU A 99 -12.26 2.26 -7.45
C GLU A 99 -11.34 3.08 -8.35
N PHE A 100 -11.32 2.78 -9.65
CA PHE A 100 -10.70 3.65 -10.65
C PHE A 100 -11.77 4.36 -11.45
N VAL A 101 -11.80 5.69 -11.37
CA VAL A 101 -12.68 6.56 -12.16
C VAL A 101 -11.83 7.30 -13.18
N ALA A 102 -12.29 7.32 -14.44
CA ALA A 102 -11.67 8.11 -15.50
C ALA A 102 -12.73 8.90 -16.28
N ASN A 103 -12.78 10.20 -16.07
CA ASN A 103 -13.72 11.15 -16.67
C ASN A 103 -13.01 12.33 -17.35
N SER A 104 -11.69 12.29 -17.51
CA SER A 104 -10.92 13.37 -18.15
C SER A 104 -10.95 13.30 -19.68
N GLU A 105 -10.74 14.46 -20.28
CA GLU A 105 -10.59 14.61 -21.72
C GLU A 105 -9.26 14.08 -22.25
N TRP A 106 -8.27 13.86 -21.38
CA TRP A 106 -6.92 13.47 -21.77
C TRP A 106 -6.39 12.33 -20.90
N PRO A 107 -6.81 11.08 -21.20
CA PRO A 107 -6.31 9.89 -20.52
C PRO A 107 -4.78 9.79 -20.56
N GLY A 108 -4.21 9.38 -19.44
CA GLY A 108 -2.82 8.95 -19.33
C GLY A 108 -2.63 7.49 -19.69
N GLN A 109 -1.51 6.92 -19.26
CA GLN A 109 -1.17 5.52 -19.47
C GLN A 109 -1.95 4.56 -18.55
N GLY A 110 -2.40 5.08 -17.41
CA GLY A 110 -3.10 4.33 -16.37
C GLY A 110 -2.17 3.94 -15.23
N PHE A 111 -2.37 2.75 -14.67
CA PHE A 111 -1.57 2.28 -13.55
C PHE A 111 -1.20 0.81 -13.67
N LYS A 112 -0.09 0.48 -13.01
CA LYS A 112 0.38 -0.88 -12.76
C LYS A 112 0.62 -1.04 -11.27
N ALA A 113 -0.02 -2.04 -10.68
CA ALA A 113 0.07 -2.29 -9.26
C ALA A 113 0.27 -3.78 -8.96
N MET A 114 1.02 -4.04 -7.90
CA MET A 114 1.18 -5.34 -7.28
C MET A 114 0.26 -5.46 -6.08
N PHE A 115 -0.16 -6.69 -5.80
CA PHE A 115 -0.88 -7.02 -4.58
C PHE A 115 -0.24 -8.24 -3.91
N GLN A 116 -0.30 -8.29 -2.58
CA GLN A 116 0.11 -9.44 -1.78
C GLN A 116 -0.86 -9.64 -0.62
N PHE A 117 -1.57 -10.77 -0.61
CA PHE A 117 -2.39 -11.18 0.51
C PHE A 117 -1.51 -11.37 1.74
N GLN A 118 -1.93 -10.75 2.84
CA GLN A 118 -1.30 -10.89 4.13
C GLN A 118 -1.98 -12.04 4.87
N PRO A 119 -1.22 -12.86 5.60
CA PRO A 119 -1.81 -13.68 6.66
C PRO A 119 -2.61 -12.76 7.58
N LEU A 120 -3.74 -13.23 8.09
CA LEU A 120 -4.35 -12.55 9.23
C LEU A 120 -3.33 -12.62 10.37
N ASP A 121 -3.08 -11.51 11.07
CA ASP A 121 -2.09 -11.41 12.17
C ASP A 121 -2.36 -12.40 13.33
N ASP A 122 -3.44 -13.20 13.23
CA ASP A 122 -3.78 -14.35 14.08
C ASP A 122 -3.00 -15.63 13.76
N ALA A 123 -2.15 -15.64 12.71
CA ALA A 123 -1.17 -16.70 12.57
C ALA A 123 -0.25 -16.65 13.79
N PRO A 124 -0.06 -17.77 14.53
CA PRO A 124 0.81 -17.78 15.69
C PRO A 124 2.17 -17.23 15.26
N HIS A 125 2.51 -16.05 15.75
CA HIS A 125 3.89 -15.61 15.74
C HIS A 125 4.63 -16.71 16.52
N PRO A 126 5.70 -17.32 16.00
CA PRO A 126 6.63 -18.01 16.88
C PRO A 126 7.16 -16.91 17.80
N GLU A 127 6.56 -16.79 18.99
CA GLU A 127 7.08 -15.96 20.06
C GLU A 127 8.58 -16.30 20.19
N PRO A 128 9.51 -15.37 19.95
CA PRO A 128 10.81 -15.50 20.57
C PRO A 128 10.56 -15.34 22.07
N ASP A 129 11.05 -16.30 22.85
CA ASP A 129 11.05 -16.32 24.32
C ASP A 129 9.93 -17.13 25.00
N LYS A 130 10.03 -18.47 24.85
CA LYS A 130 9.86 -19.34 26.01
C LYS A 130 11.13 -20.13 26.27
N VAL A 131 12.01 -19.52 27.08
CA VAL A 131 13.09 -20.24 27.77
C VAL A 131 12.45 -21.30 28.65
N VAL A 132 12.47 -22.55 28.19
CA VAL A 132 12.16 -23.71 29.03
C VAL A 132 13.37 -23.97 29.92
N PRO A 133 13.26 -23.95 31.25
CA PRO A 133 14.37 -24.30 32.12
C PRO A 133 14.60 -25.82 32.05
N GLY A 134 15.76 -26.22 31.52
CA GLY A 134 16.36 -27.51 31.84
C GLY A 134 16.46 -28.51 30.70
N ALA A 135 17.59 -28.47 29.98
CA ALA A 135 18.38 -29.66 29.67
C ALA A 135 19.76 -29.19 29.18
N VAL A 136 20.77 -29.36 30.04
CA VAL A 136 22.18 -29.24 29.68
C VAL A 136 22.52 -30.36 28.70
N THR A 137 23.08 -30.03 27.54
CA THR A 137 24.36 -30.59 27.02
C THR A 137 24.62 -30.14 25.58
N GLY A 138 25.78 -29.51 25.33
CA GLY A 138 26.42 -29.48 24.00
C GLY A 138 26.56 -28.10 23.34
N ASN A 139 27.68 -27.41 23.61
CA ASN A 139 28.23 -26.40 22.70
C ASN A 139 29.15 -27.09 21.67
N PRO A 140 29.21 -26.57 20.43
CA PRO A 140 30.45 -25.91 20.01
C PRO A 140 30.15 -24.54 19.37
N LYS A 141 30.62 -23.46 19.99
CA LYS A 141 31.77 -22.66 19.55
C LYS A 141 31.73 -22.22 18.08
N TYR A 142 31.29 -20.97 17.88
CA TYR A 142 32.05 -19.99 17.10
C TYR A 142 32.25 -18.74 17.97
N SER A 143 33.49 -18.52 18.37
CA SER A 143 34.02 -17.23 18.82
C SER A 143 34.66 -16.62 17.54
N VAL A 144 34.82 -15.31 17.32
CA VAL A 144 35.46 -14.32 18.19
C VAL A 144 35.23 -12.89 17.64
N ILE A 145 35.47 -11.89 18.51
CA ILE A 145 35.95 -10.50 18.33
C ILE A 145 34.99 -9.39 17.83
N GLY A 146 34.68 -8.44 18.73
CA GLY A 146 34.40 -7.02 18.39
C GLY A 146 35.68 -6.29 17.93
N PRO A 147 35.71 -4.95 17.72
CA PRO A 147 35.24 -3.97 18.70
C PRO A 147 34.62 -2.66 18.13
N ALA A 148 34.35 -1.75 19.06
CA ALA A 148 34.36 -0.29 18.95
C ALA A 148 33.04 0.45 18.69
N VAL A 149 32.62 1.12 19.75
CA VAL A 149 31.67 2.24 19.82
C VAL A 149 32.38 3.50 19.29
N SER A 150 31.79 4.23 18.34
CA SER A 150 31.87 5.70 18.24
C SER A 150 31.09 6.23 17.02
N ALA A 151 30.17 7.17 17.26
CA ALA A 151 30.09 8.48 16.57
C ALA A 151 28.78 9.21 16.93
N THR A 152 28.92 10.14 17.87
CA THR A 152 28.37 11.51 17.88
C THR A 152 27.19 11.89 16.97
N SER A 153 26.19 12.49 17.63
CA SER A 153 25.60 13.81 17.37
C SER A 153 24.11 13.83 17.04
N LYS A 154 23.44 14.59 17.90
CA LYS A 154 22.03 15.00 17.91
C LYS A 154 21.59 15.52 16.55
N TYR A 155 20.42 15.11 16.07
CA TYR A 155 19.35 16.00 15.60
C TYR A 155 18.16 15.16 15.14
N ILE A 156 16.96 15.63 15.49
CA ILE A 156 15.62 15.41 14.90
C ILE A 156 14.60 15.15 16.02
N THR A 157 14.18 16.24 16.65
CA THR A 157 12.79 16.39 17.08
C THR A 157 12.48 17.87 16.95
N LEU A 158 11.82 18.26 15.85
CA LEU A 158 11.08 19.52 15.81
C LEU A 158 9.79 19.29 15.03
N CYS A 159 8.77 18.84 15.75
CA CYS A 159 7.39 18.98 15.33
C CYS A 159 7.02 20.45 15.53
N ARG A 160 7.00 21.25 14.47
CA ARG A 160 6.59 22.67 14.53
C ARG A 160 5.10 22.78 14.19
N ARG A 161 4.27 22.95 15.22
CA ARG A 161 2.91 23.50 15.09
C ARG A 161 3.04 24.97 14.66
N PHE A 162 2.41 25.33 13.55
CA PHE A 162 2.14 26.71 13.19
C PHE A 162 1.05 27.25 14.11
N ILE A 163 1.37 28.26 14.92
CA ILE A 163 0.40 29.16 15.54
C ILE A 163 0.62 30.52 14.88
N ILE A 164 -0.46 31.04 14.30
CA ILE A 164 -0.57 32.31 13.58
C ILE A 164 -0.49 33.45 14.61
N PRO A 165 0.24 34.56 14.36
CA PRO A 165 0.40 35.61 15.36
C PRO A 165 -0.84 36.52 15.41
N PHE A 166 -1.32 36.75 16.63
CA PHE A 166 -2.12 37.93 17.00
C PHE A 166 -1.18 38.84 17.79
N ASN A 167 -1.00 40.09 17.34
CA ASN A 167 -1.54 41.27 18.02
C ASN A 167 -0.64 42.52 17.88
N GLN A 168 -1.35 43.64 17.77
CA GLN A 168 -1.04 45.02 18.20
C GLN A 168 -0.21 45.91 17.26
#